data_AF-A0A6B2UHC7-F1
#
_entry.id   AF-A0A6B2UHC7-F1
#
_cell.length_a   1.000
_cell.length_b   1.000
_cell.length_c   1.000
_cell.angle_alpha   90.00
_cell.angle_beta   90.00
_cell.angle_gamma   90.00
#
_symmetry.space_group_name_H-M   'P 1'
#
loop_
_entity.id
_entity.type
_entity.pdbx_description
1 polymer ?
#
loop_
_entity_poly.entity_id
_entity_poly.type
_entity_poly.pdbx_seq_one_letter_code
_entity_poly.pdbx_strand_id
1 'polypeptide(L)'
;PVEDAADPDGAAAGRAEPRIRLERCEIQRTGREGVLLAGTSDARLADCAVGETGSAALHAVGDAVLVLDRVRAVDLRETALAAGERAAVRATDCTFARSEGNAVYLRDASAAVLTRCTLSHTTLDLLHLAAGTRAELRDCALADGARHGIRVEPGARLAARATTVERAALCGVDVAGG
;
A
#
# COMPACT_ATOMS: atom_id res chain seq x y z
N PRO A 1 -38.42 -5.15 4.31
CA PRO A 1 -37.21 -5.79 4.90
C PRO A 1 -36.04 -5.64 3.92
N VAL A 2 -35.29 -4.54 4.07
CA VAL A 2 -34.05 -4.32 3.33
C VAL A 2 -32.91 -4.74 4.25
N GLU A 3 -32.20 -5.79 3.86
CA GLU A 3 -31.09 -6.37 4.61
C GLU A 3 -29.96 -5.35 4.79
N ASP A 4 -29.55 -5.23 6.04
CA ASP A 4 -28.45 -4.42 6.54
C ASP A 4 -27.19 -4.68 5.71
N ALA A 5 -26.73 -3.64 4.99
CA ALA A 5 -25.42 -3.65 4.38
C ALA A 5 -24.39 -3.67 5.52
N ALA A 6 -23.78 -4.83 5.74
CA ALA A 6 -22.74 -5.02 6.73
C ALA A 6 -21.70 -3.90 6.62
N ASP A 7 -21.65 -3.09 7.67
CA ASP A 7 -20.69 -2.01 7.85
C ASP A 7 -19.26 -2.57 7.83
N PRO A 8 -18.43 -2.25 6.81
CA PRO A 8 -17.09 -2.79 6.70
C PRO A 8 -16.10 -2.17 7.70
N ASP A 9 -16.55 -1.23 8.54
CA ASP A 9 -15.75 -0.68 9.65
C ASP A 9 -15.62 -1.66 10.84
N GLY A 10 -16.33 -2.80 10.80
CA GLY A 10 -16.27 -3.84 11.83
C GLY A 10 -14.92 -4.57 11.97
N ALA A 11 -13.96 -4.39 11.06
CA ALA A 11 -12.65 -5.05 11.11
C ALA A 11 -11.59 -4.32 11.96
N ALA A 12 -11.95 -3.22 12.63
CA ALA A 12 -11.02 -2.43 13.46
C ALA A 12 -11.43 -2.29 14.94
N ALA A 13 -12.56 -2.87 15.36
CA ALA A 13 -12.94 -2.89 16.77
C ALA A 13 -12.11 -3.94 17.53
N GLY A 14 -10.96 -3.54 18.09
CA GLY A 14 -10.28 -4.33 19.12
C GLY A 14 -8.74 -4.39 19.07
N ARG A 15 -8.06 -3.70 18.14
CA ARG A 15 -6.59 -3.65 18.18
C ARG A 15 -6.16 -2.44 19.01
N ALA A 16 -5.36 -2.69 20.05
CA ALA A 16 -4.72 -1.64 20.84
C ALA A 16 -4.01 -0.63 19.93
N GLU A 17 -3.98 0.64 20.32
CA GLU A 17 -3.24 1.66 19.57
C GLU A 17 -1.78 1.23 19.36
N PRO A 18 -1.22 1.46 18.17
CA PRO A 18 0.16 1.07 17.89
C PRO A 18 1.13 1.79 18.83
N ARG A 19 2.05 1.03 19.44
CA ARG A 19 2.99 1.53 20.45
C ARG A 19 4.04 2.47 19.87
N ILE A 20 4.39 2.29 18.61
CA ILE A 20 5.35 3.15 17.90
C ILE A 20 4.59 4.19 17.10
N ARG A 21 4.90 5.47 17.30
CA ARG A 21 4.27 6.58 16.61
C ARG A 21 5.30 7.55 16.07
N LEU A 22 5.17 7.88 14.79
CA LEU A 22 5.92 8.93 14.13
C LEU A 22 4.92 9.98 13.67
N GLU A 23 5.15 11.24 14.05
CA GLU A 23 4.32 12.36 13.64
C GLU A 23 5.19 13.46 13.06
N ARG A 24 4.79 14.04 11.92
CA ARG A 24 5.49 15.20 11.33
C ARG A 24 6.99 14.95 11.15
N CYS A 25 7.33 13.73 10.73
CA CYS A 25 8.71 13.29 10.56
C CYS A 25 9.12 13.26 9.09
N GLU A 26 10.40 13.47 8.83
CA GLU A 26 11.02 13.35 7.51
C GLU A 26 12.13 12.30 7.58
N ILE A 27 12.03 11.26 6.76
CA ILE A 27 12.95 10.12 6.74
C ILE A 27 13.58 10.05 5.36
N GLN A 28 14.89 10.28 5.28
CA GLN A 28 15.59 10.42 4.01
C GLN A 28 17.00 9.82 4.05
N ARG A 29 17.52 9.49 2.86
CA ARG A 29 18.92 9.06 2.65
C ARG A 29 19.29 7.85 3.48
N THR A 30 18.38 6.89 3.57
CA THR A 30 18.61 5.63 4.28
C THR A 30 19.32 4.63 3.37
N GLY A 31 20.29 3.90 3.90
CA GLY A 31 20.99 2.85 3.14
C GLY A 31 20.12 1.64 2.80
N ARG A 32 18.97 1.49 3.47
CA ARG A 32 17.95 0.47 3.19
C ARG A 32 16.54 1.07 3.28
N GLU A 33 15.60 0.39 3.91
CA GLU A 33 14.22 0.83 4.11
C GLU A 33 14.16 2.14 4.92
N GLY A 34 13.18 3.00 4.64
CA GLY A 34 12.92 4.20 5.44
C GLY A 34 12.29 3.82 6.78
N VAL A 35 11.26 2.96 6.74
CA VAL A 35 10.63 2.35 7.90
C VAL A 35 10.40 0.87 7.64
N LEU A 36 10.98 0.02 8.48
CA LEU A 36 10.79 -1.43 8.48
C LEU A 36 10.04 -1.86 9.74
N LEU A 37 8.91 -2.52 9.56
CA LEU A 37 8.24 -3.30 10.58
C LEU A 37 8.45 -4.78 10.26
N ALA A 38 9.05 -5.52 11.17
CA ALA A 38 9.31 -6.95 11.03
C ALA A 38 8.71 -7.74 12.20
N GLY A 39 8.41 -9.02 11.98
CA GLY A 39 7.87 -9.92 13.00
C GLY A 39 6.53 -9.41 13.55
N THR A 40 6.34 -9.47 14.87
CA THR A 40 5.15 -8.94 15.54
C THR A 40 5.38 -7.50 15.97
N SER A 41 5.10 -6.56 15.08
CA SER A 41 5.31 -5.12 15.31
C SER A 41 4.12 -4.28 14.86
N ASP A 42 3.98 -3.09 15.43
CA ASP A 42 2.89 -2.18 15.15
C ASP A 42 3.38 -0.73 15.19
N ALA A 43 3.05 0.05 14.16
CA ALA A 43 3.42 1.45 14.09
C ALA A 43 2.35 2.31 13.40
N ARG A 44 2.27 3.57 13.81
CA ARG A 44 1.51 4.61 13.12
C ARG A 44 2.43 5.74 12.65
N LEU A 45 2.31 6.11 11.38
CA LEU A 45 2.90 7.31 10.82
C LEU A 45 1.79 8.30 10.49
N ALA A 46 1.91 9.54 10.95
CA ALA A 46 1.00 10.63 10.63
C ALA A 46 1.77 11.85 10.14
N ASP A 47 1.36 12.41 9.00
CA ASP A 47 1.97 13.64 8.44
C ASP A 47 3.48 13.49 8.17
N CYS A 48 3.92 12.31 7.71
CA CYS A 48 5.32 12.00 7.48
C CYS A 48 5.71 12.01 6.00
N ALA A 49 6.98 12.32 5.72
CA ALA A 49 7.58 12.19 4.40
C ALA A 49 8.72 11.16 4.42
N VAL A 50 8.78 10.30 3.41
CA VAL A 50 9.84 9.29 3.23
C VAL A 50 10.36 9.35 1.79
N GLY A 51 11.68 9.41 1.61
CA GLY A 51 12.31 9.53 0.28
C GLY A 51 13.77 9.13 0.29
N GLU A 52 14.41 9.06 -0.89
CA GLU A 52 15.85 8.74 -1.00
C GLU A 52 16.28 7.49 -0.22
N THR A 53 15.53 6.39 -0.33
CA THR A 53 15.80 5.13 0.39
C THR A 53 16.52 4.11 -0.49
N GLY A 54 17.43 3.32 0.09
CA GLY A 54 18.18 2.26 -0.61
C GLY A 54 17.39 0.97 -0.86
N SER A 55 16.20 0.85 -0.27
CA SER A 55 15.21 -0.20 -0.54
C SER A 55 13.81 0.39 -0.44
N ALA A 56 12.78 -0.43 -0.21
CA ALA A 56 11.41 0.04 -0.10
C ALA A 56 11.25 1.14 0.97
N ALA A 57 10.52 2.22 0.68
CA ALA A 57 10.40 3.33 1.62
C ALA A 57 9.68 2.92 2.92
N LEU A 58 8.58 2.19 2.79
CA LEU A 58 7.83 1.59 3.88
C LEU A 58 7.74 0.08 3.64
N HIS A 59 8.15 -0.72 4.62
CA HIS A 59 8.14 -2.18 4.51
C HIS A 59 7.53 -2.80 5.77
N ALA A 60 6.45 -3.56 5.61
CA ALA A 60 5.84 -4.33 6.68
C ALA A 60 5.93 -5.84 6.35
N VAL A 61 6.49 -6.63 7.25
CA VAL A 61 6.68 -8.08 7.07
C VAL A 61 6.49 -8.83 8.39
N GLY A 62 6.04 -10.07 8.34
CA GLY A 62 5.63 -10.85 9.52
C GLY A 62 4.17 -10.61 9.88
N ASP A 63 3.88 -10.54 11.18
CA ASP A 63 2.58 -10.17 11.76
C ASP A 63 2.49 -8.65 12.02
N ALA A 64 3.14 -7.88 11.16
CA ALA A 64 3.28 -6.44 11.28
C ALA A 64 1.97 -5.71 10.95
N VAL A 65 1.70 -4.62 11.66
CA VAL A 65 0.60 -3.70 11.32
C VAL A 65 1.09 -2.27 11.19
N LEU A 66 0.86 -1.71 10.01
CA LEU A 66 1.28 -0.36 9.66
C LEU A 66 0.06 0.51 9.39
N VAL A 67 -0.09 1.58 10.15
CA VAL A 67 -1.15 2.58 9.94
C VAL A 67 -0.51 3.87 9.43
N LEU A 68 -0.96 4.35 8.27
CA LEU A 68 -0.46 5.53 7.60
C LEU A 68 -1.59 6.54 7.44
N ASP A 69 -1.33 7.79 7.81
CA ASP A 69 -2.28 8.89 7.74
C ASP A 69 -1.56 10.13 7.19
N ARG A 70 -1.94 10.61 6.00
CA ARG A 70 -1.26 11.74 5.33
C ARG A 70 0.26 11.53 5.16
N VAL A 71 0.66 10.33 4.74
CA VAL A 71 2.07 9.98 4.50
C VAL A 71 2.43 10.11 3.02
N ARG A 72 3.60 10.68 2.74
CA ARG A 72 4.15 10.82 1.38
C ARG A 72 5.44 10.01 1.24
N ALA A 73 5.41 8.94 0.45
CA ALA A 73 6.58 8.16 0.08
C ALA A 73 6.91 8.40 -1.40
N VAL A 74 7.98 9.14 -1.68
CA VAL A 74 8.29 9.59 -3.04
C VAL A 74 9.77 9.65 -3.39
N ASP A 75 10.07 9.73 -4.68
CA ASP A 75 11.44 9.85 -5.22
C ASP A 75 12.31 8.66 -4.77
N LEU A 76 11.89 7.47 -5.20
CA LEU A 76 12.38 6.19 -4.69
C LEU A 76 13.01 5.36 -5.81
N ARG A 77 14.12 4.69 -5.48
CA ARG A 77 14.79 3.71 -6.36
C ARG A 77 14.10 2.34 -6.36
N GLU A 78 13.19 2.13 -5.42
CA GLU A 78 12.50 0.86 -5.19
C GLU A 78 11.03 1.14 -4.82
N THR A 79 10.29 0.09 -4.51
CA THR A 79 8.86 0.15 -4.16
C THR A 79 8.55 1.13 -3.02
N ALA A 80 7.47 1.91 -3.13
CA ALA A 80 7.12 2.86 -2.07
C ALA A 80 6.56 2.21 -0.81
N LEU A 81 5.62 1.28 -0.96
CA LEU A 81 5.08 0.48 0.13
C LEU A 81 5.10 -1.01 -0.23
N ALA A 82 5.87 -1.78 0.52
CA ALA A 82 5.92 -3.23 0.39
C ALA A 82 5.30 -3.90 1.62
N ALA A 83 4.46 -4.92 1.41
CA ALA A 83 3.94 -5.77 2.48
C ALA A 83 4.09 -7.26 2.14
N GLY A 84 4.47 -8.07 3.13
CA GLY A 84 4.67 -9.50 2.98
C GLY A 84 4.23 -10.32 4.18
N GLU A 85 4.29 -11.63 4.04
CA GLU A 85 3.86 -12.63 5.02
C GLU A 85 2.41 -12.44 5.47
N ARG A 86 2.15 -11.99 6.71
CA ARG A 86 0.80 -11.73 7.25
C ARG A 86 0.61 -10.24 7.60
N ALA A 87 1.45 -9.37 7.04
CA ALA A 87 1.41 -7.95 7.36
C ALA A 87 0.10 -7.32 6.90
N ALA A 88 -0.43 -6.41 7.71
CA ALA A 88 -1.64 -5.65 7.41
C ALA A 88 -1.35 -4.14 7.40
N VAL A 89 -1.64 -3.50 6.28
CA VAL A 89 -1.42 -2.05 6.09
C VAL A 89 -2.74 -1.32 5.95
N ARG A 90 -2.88 -0.19 6.63
CA ARG A 90 -3.98 0.76 6.42
C ARG A 90 -3.38 2.11 6.07
N ALA A 91 -3.74 2.65 4.90
CA ALA A 91 -3.27 3.96 4.47
C ALA A 91 -4.46 4.87 4.14
N THR A 92 -4.45 6.06 4.71
CA THR A 92 -5.49 7.09 4.51
C THR A 92 -4.83 8.39 4.08
N ASP A 93 -5.34 9.00 3.01
CA ASP A 93 -4.85 10.28 2.48
C ASP A 93 -3.34 10.26 2.13
N CYS A 94 -2.83 9.11 1.67
CA CYS A 94 -1.40 8.90 1.41
C CYS A 94 -1.03 9.05 -0.07
N THR A 95 0.24 9.41 -0.33
CA THR A 95 0.81 9.48 -1.68
C THR A 95 2.02 8.55 -1.81
N PHE A 96 1.96 7.65 -2.79
CA PHE A 96 3.03 6.73 -3.16
C PHE A 96 3.42 7.03 -4.62
N ALA A 97 4.51 7.76 -4.86
CA ALA A 97 4.78 8.27 -6.21
C ALA A 97 6.25 8.38 -6.61
N ARG A 98 6.52 8.37 -7.92
CA ARG A 98 7.88 8.49 -8.49
C ARG A 98 8.81 7.42 -7.91
N SER A 99 8.42 6.17 -8.13
CA SER A 99 9.15 4.97 -7.70
C SER A 99 9.67 4.22 -8.91
N GLU A 100 10.95 3.83 -8.88
CA GLU A 100 11.54 2.91 -9.87
C GLU A 100 11.13 1.43 -9.63
N GLY A 101 10.27 1.18 -8.63
CA GLY A 101 9.57 -0.09 -8.43
C GLY A 101 8.05 0.09 -8.57
N ASN A 102 7.29 -0.56 -7.69
CA ASN A 102 5.84 -0.39 -7.58
C ASN A 102 5.49 0.77 -6.63
N ALA A 103 4.29 1.35 -6.75
CA ALA A 103 3.82 2.25 -5.70
C ALA A 103 3.40 1.43 -4.47
N VAL A 104 2.68 0.33 -4.68
CA VAL A 104 2.34 -0.65 -3.63
C VAL A 104 2.54 -2.06 -4.15
N TYR A 105 3.28 -2.88 -3.40
CA TYR A 105 3.50 -4.30 -3.68
C TYR A 105 3.10 -5.15 -2.48
N LEU A 106 2.14 -6.06 -2.68
CA LEU A 106 1.75 -7.05 -1.69
C LEU A 106 2.20 -8.44 -2.12
N ARG A 107 2.70 -9.23 -1.17
CA ARG A 107 3.02 -10.65 -1.36
C ARG A 107 2.59 -11.54 -0.19
N ASP A 108 2.63 -12.84 -0.42
CA ASP A 108 2.21 -13.90 0.51
C ASP A 108 0.74 -13.73 0.95
N ALA A 109 0.45 -13.74 2.25
CA ALA A 109 -0.90 -13.56 2.81
C ALA A 109 -1.14 -12.14 3.35
N SER A 110 -0.35 -11.15 2.88
CA SER A 110 -0.46 -9.77 3.34
C SER A 110 -1.73 -9.08 2.80
N ALA A 111 -2.14 -8.03 3.49
CA ALA A 111 -3.33 -7.26 3.14
C ALA A 111 -3.13 -5.75 3.26
N ALA A 112 -3.79 -4.99 2.38
CA ALA A 112 -3.80 -3.52 2.45
C ALA A 112 -5.21 -2.94 2.26
N VAL A 113 -5.51 -1.90 3.04
CA VAL A 113 -6.68 -1.04 2.82
C VAL A 113 -6.18 0.38 2.54
N LEU A 114 -6.49 0.92 1.36
CA LEU A 114 -6.09 2.25 0.94
C LEU A 114 -7.34 3.10 0.73
N THR A 115 -7.42 4.24 1.41
CA THR A 115 -8.54 5.18 1.34
C THR A 115 -8.04 6.57 0.97
N ARG A 116 -8.59 7.17 -0.08
CA ARG A 116 -8.16 8.50 -0.58
C ARG A 116 -6.65 8.57 -0.88
N CYS A 117 -6.10 7.49 -1.42
CA CYS A 117 -4.67 7.40 -1.73
C CYS A 117 -4.38 7.69 -3.21
N THR A 118 -3.22 8.27 -3.48
CA THR A 118 -2.69 8.48 -4.82
C THR A 118 -1.47 7.60 -5.05
N LEU A 119 -1.49 6.81 -6.11
CA LEU A 119 -0.37 5.99 -6.58
C LEU A 119 0.00 6.51 -7.97
N SER A 120 1.25 6.95 -8.18
CA SER A 120 1.61 7.47 -9.50
C SER A 120 3.07 7.38 -9.90
N HIS A 121 3.36 7.44 -11.19
CA HIS A 121 4.72 7.54 -11.75
C HIS A 121 5.61 6.38 -11.30
N THR A 122 5.26 5.16 -11.73
CA THR A 122 6.03 3.94 -11.45
C THR A 122 6.64 3.37 -12.71
N THR A 123 7.81 2.75 -12.61
CA THR A 123 8.40 1.97 -13.71
C THR A 123 7.82 0.55 -13.79
N LEU A 124 7.29 0.03 -12.66
CA LEU A 124 6.55 -1.22 -12.59
C LEU A 124 5.03 -0.94 -12.52
N ASP A 125 4.26 -1.92 -12.05
CA ASP A 125 2.81 -1.77 -11.84
C ASP A 125 2.54 -0.79 -10.69
N LEU A 126 1.49 0.04 -10.77
CA LEU A 126 1.18 0.97 -9.67
C LEU A 126 0.79 0.19 -8.41
N LEU A 127 -0.14 -0.76 -8.54
CA LEU A 127 -0.49 -1.73 -7.50
C LEU A 127 -0.27 -3.15 -8.01
N HIS A 128 0.56 -3.93 -7.32
CA HIS A 128 0.77 -5.35 -7.61
C HIS A 128 0.33 -6.20 -6.43
N LEU A 129 -0.65 -7.08 -6.69
CA LEU A 129 -1.14 -8.09 -5.75
C LEU A 129 -0.64 -9.47 -6.16
N ALA A 130 0.38 -9.99 -5.48
CA ALA A 130 0.86 -11.34 -5.74
C ALA A 130 -0.14 -12.39 -5.18
N ALA A 131 0.03 -13.64 -5.59
CA ALA A 131 -0.85 -14.73 -5.19
C ALA A 131 -1.09 -14.79 -3.66
N GLY A 132 -2.36 -14.91 -3.26
CA GLY A 132 -2.77 -15.05 -1.84
C GLY A 132 -3.04 -13.73 -1.10
N THR A 133 -2.71 -12.58 -1.71
CA THR A 133 -2.85 -11.26 -1.08
C THR A 133 -4.27 -10.68 -1.19
N ARG A 134 -4.54 -9.63 -0.41
CA ARG A 134 -5.83 -8.93 -0.43
C ARG A 134 -5.66 -7.42 -0.42
N ALA A 135 -6.38 -6.70 -1.27
CA ALA A 135 -6.42 -5.25 -1.22
C ALA A 135 -7.84 -4.68 -1.33
N GLU A 136 -8.09 -3.61 -0.58
CA GLU A 136 -9.26 -2.75 -0.72
C GLU A 136 -8.84 -1.33 -1.08
N LEU A 137 -9.45 -0.77 -2.13
CA LEU A 137 -9.27 0.62 -2.56
C LEU A 137 -10.60 1.37 -2.42
N ARG A 138 -10.56 2.55 -1.80
CA ARG A 138 -11.71 3.46 -1.70
C ARG A 138 -11.26 4.88 -2.05
N ASP A 139 -11.92 5.50 -3.02
CA ASP A 139 -11.65 6.89 -3.44
C ASP A 139 -10.19 7.11 -3.86
N CYS A 140 -9.57 6.13 -4.52
CA CYS A 140 -8.16 6.15 -4.90
C CYS A 140 -7.93 6.62 -6.34
N ALA A 141 -6.76 7.18 -6.61
CA ALA A 141 -6.31 7.54 -7.95
C ALA A 141 -4.98 6.85 -8.28
N LEU A 142 -4.98 6.07 -9.37
CA LEU A 142 -3.82 5.37 -9.90
C LEU A 142 -3.53 5.93 -11.30
N ALA A 143 -2.35 6.51 -11.50
CA ALA A 143 -2.00 7.08 -12.80
C ALA A 143 -0.51 6.99 -13.14
N ASP A 144 -0.11 7.19 -14.40
CA ASP A 144 1.31 7.24 -14.79
C ASP A 144 2.10 5.94 -14.50
N GLY A 145 1.52 4.77 -14.77
CA GLY A 145 2.21 3.49 -14.61
C GLY A 145 2.91 3.07 -15.91
N ALA A 146 4.22 2.77 -15.88
CA ALA A 146 4.93 2.28 -17.06
C ALA A 146 4.61 0.81 -17.41
N ARG A 147 3.81 0.12 -16.57
CA ARG A 147 3.26 -1.20 -16.83
C ARG A 147 1.74 -1.20 -16.65
N HIS A 148 1.20 -2.04 -15.77
CA HIS A 148 -0.22 -2.09 -15.46
C HIS A 148 -0.57 -1.06 -14.38
N GLY A 149 -1.81 -0.58 -14.37
CA GLY A 149 -2.31 0.19 -13.25
C GLY A 149 -2.47 -0.70 -12.02
N ILE A 150 -3.20 -1.80 -12.17
CA ILE A 150 -3.37 -2.81 -11.13
C ILE A 150 -3.06 -4.18 -11.74
N ARG A 151 -2.16 -4.94 -11.14
CA ARG A 151 -1.91 -6.35 -11.45
C ARG A 151 -2.42 -7.23 -10.34
N VAL A 152 -3.27 -8.20 -10.69
CA VAL A 152 -3.87 -9.17 -9.77
C VAL A 152 -3.47 -10.57 -10.21
N GLU A 153 -2.63 -11.24 -9.41
CA GLU A 153 -2.20 -12.62 -9.67
C GLU A 153 -3.23 -13.66 -9.20
N PRO A 154 -3.14 -14.92 -9.67
CA PRO A 154 -4.07 -15.97 -9.28
C PRO A 154 -4.15 -16.14 -7.76
N GLY A 155 -5.38 -16.17 -7.24
CA GLY A 155 -5.65 -16.30 -5.81
C GLY A 155 -5.53 -15.00 -5.00
N ALA A 156 -5.06 -13.90 -5.58
CA ALA A 156 -5.17 -12.58 -4.98
C ALA A 156 -6.62 -12.05 -5.04
N ARG A 157 -6.98 -11.14 -4.13
CA ARG A 157 -8.33 -10.53 -4.08
C ARG A 157 -8.22 -9.02 -4.08
N LEU A 158 -9.00 -8.38 -4.95
CA LEU A 158 -9.12 -6.94 -5.02
C LEU A 158 -10.58 -6.52 -4.89
N ALA A 159 -10.85 -5.55 -4.02
CA ALA A 159 -12.08 -4.76 -4.05
C ALA A 159 -11.71 -3.29 -4.29
N ALA A 160 -12.36 -2.65 -5.26
CA ALA A 160 -12.11 -1.25 -5.58
C ALA A 160 -13.44 -0.50 -5.75
N ARG A 161 -13.59 0.63 -5.05
CA ARG A 161 -14.77 1.49 -5.12
C ARG A 161 -14.33 2.94 -5.30
N ALA A 162 -14.98 3.63 -6.24
CA ALA A 162 -14.64 5.02 -6.57
C ALA A 162 -13.15 5.22 -6.88
N THR A 163 -12.54 4.24 -7.56
CA THR A 163 -11.12 4.26 -7.92
C THR A 163 -10.96 4.61 -9.40
N THR A 164 -10.11 5.59 -9.70
CA THR A 164 -9.71 5.91 -11.08
C THR A 164 -8.37 5.26 -11.39
N VAL A 165 -8.29 4.60 -12.54
CA VAL A 165 -7.03 4.07 -13.09
C VAL A 165 -6.87 4.60 -14.50
N GLU A 166 -5.80 5.36 -14.75
CA GLU A 166 -5.57 6.00 -16.04
C GLU A 166 -4.10 5.94 -16.44
N ARG A 167 -3.82 6.07 -17.74
CA ARG A 167 -2.47 6.28 -18.28
C ARG A 167 -1.45 5.24 -17.79
N ALA A 168 -1.91 3.99 -17.71
CA ALA A 168 -1.06 2.80 -17.61
C ALA A 168 -0.58 2.42 -19.03
N ALA A 169 0.70 2.10 -19.19
CA ALA A 169 1.29 1.82 -20.50
C ALA A 169 0.87 0.46 -21.08
N LEU A 170 0.49 -0.50 -20.23
CA LEU A 170 -0.03 -1.81 -20.63
C LEU A 170 -1.55 -1.84 -20.44
N CYS A 171 -2.03 -2.41 -19.33
CA CYS A 171 -3.45 -2.49 -19.00
C CYS A 171 -3.78 -1.61 -17.79
N GLY A 172 -4.97 -1.02 -17.74
CA GLY A 172 -5.47 -0.38 -16.52
C GLY A 172 -5.58 -1.39 -15.36
N VAL A 173 -6.21 -2.53 -15.62
CA VAL A 173 -6.32 -3.65 -14.67
C VAL A 173 -5.98 -4.95 -15.42
N ASP A 174 -4.92 -5.63 -14.98
CA ASP A 174 -4.49 -6.95 -15.44
C ASP A 174 -4.88 -7.99 -14.40
N VAL A 175 -5.75 -8.93 -14.77
CA VAL A 175 -6.16 -10.05 -13.93
C VAL A 175 -5.61 -11.31 -14.57
N ALA A 176 -4.56 -11.88 -13.96
CA ALA A 176 -3.96 -13.10 -14.46
C ALA A 176 -4.88 -14.29 -14.15
N GLY A 177 -5.24 -15.04 -15.20
CA GLY A 177 -6.07 -16.23 -15.09
C GLY A 177 -5.36 -17.36 -14.35
N GLY A 178 -6.17 -18.21 -13.70
CA GLY A 178 -5.79 -19.49 -13.10
C GLY A 178 -6.70 -20.60 -13.59
#